data_AF-A0A2N1R461-F1
#
_entry.id   AF-A0A2N1R461-F1
#
_cell.length_a   1.000
_cell.length_b   1.000
_cell.length_c   1.000
_cell.angle_alpha   90.00
_cell.angle_beta   90.00
_cell.angle_gamma   90.00
#
_symmetry.space_group_name_H-M   'P 1'
#
loop_
_entity.id
_entity.type
_entity.pdbx_description
1 polymer ?
#
loop_
_entity_poly.entity_id
_entity_poly.type
_entity_poly.pdbx_seq_one_letter_code
_entity_poly.pdbx_strand_id
1 'polypeptide(L)'
;MTCERFLELLDGLDNEKPPAAMAAHVRSCPACARRAAALQSAVDLYRLPDIAGSSNMVPRVAAMLPFVSAPRRSVSMRNWLGAGFVLLVSMIMIPGLSAFMVIAPDLGADFMVPVSLVLGCLVTAYSGLFVVSHLDDFSRRLKAYQGRQAHKAA
;
A
#
# COMPACT_ATOMS: atom_id res chain seq x y z
N MET A 1 13.69 -0.14 -17.39
CA MET A 1 13.01 -0.35 -16.09
C MET A 1 13.45 -1.69 -15.51
N THR A 2 13.43 -1.85 -14.18
CA THR A 2 13.67 -3.16 -13.55
C THR A 2 12.44 -4.06 -13.73
N CYS A 3 12.64 -5.38 -13.70
CA CYS A 3 11.54 -6.34 -13.83
C CYS A 3 10.51 -6.18 -12.70
N GLU A 4 10.95 -5.90 -11.47
CA GLU A 4 10.07 -5.68 -10.31
C GLU A 4 9.15 -4.49 -10.55
N ARG A 5 9.71 -3.36 -10.97
CA ARG A 5 8.94 -2.15 -11.29
C ARG A 5 7.98 -2.37 -12.46
N PHE A 6 8.37 -3.18 -13.44
CA PHE A 6 7.48 -3.55 -14.54
C PHE A 6 6.24 -4.30 -14.03
N LEU A 7 6.43 -5.26 -13.11
CA LEU A 7 5.32 -6.07 -12.57
C LEU A 7 4.39 -5.22 -11.70
N GLU A 8 4.94 -4.36 -10.84
CA GLU A 8 4.14 -3.41 -10.05
C GLU A 8 3.28 -2.50 -10.94
N LEU A 9 3.84 -2.00 -12.05
CA LEU A 9 3.09 -1.20 -13.01
C LEU A 9 2.08 -2.02 -13.81
N LEU A 10 2.42 -3.27 -14.14
CA LEU A 10 1.52 -4.18 -14.86
C LEU A 10 0.28 -4.51 -14.03
N ASP A 11 0.46 -4.80 -12.74
CA ASP A 11 -0.64 -5.05 -11.81
C ASP A 11 -1.49 -3.79 -11.56
N GLY A 12 -0.88 -2.60 -11.64
CA GLY A 12 -1.55 -1.32 -11.44
C GLY A 12 -2.34 -0.78 -12.64
N LEU A 13 -2.17 -1.35 -13.85
CA LEU A 13 -2.84 -0.88 -15.07
C LEU A 13 -4.33 -1.23 -15.14
N ASP A 14 -4.81 -2.19 -14.35
CA ASP A 14 -6.23 -2.59 -14.27
C ASP A 14 -6.93 -2.71 -15.64
N ASN A 15 -6.27 -3.38 -16.60
CA ASN A 15 -6.68 -3.58 -18.00
C ASN A 15 -6.51 -2.37 -18.95
N GLU A 16 -5.81 -1.32 -18.55
CA GLU A 16 -5.41 -0.24 -19.44
C GLU A 16 -4.23 -0.62 -20.35
N LYS A 17 -4.05 0.14 -21.43
CA LYS A 17 -2.96 -0.08 -22.38
C LYS A 17 -1.60 0.25 -21.74
N PRO A 18 -0.59 -0.63 -21.86
CA PRO A 18 0.72 -0.37 -21.26
C PRO A 18 1.40 0.85 -21.91
N PRO A 19 1.97 1.77 -21.12
CA PRO A 19 2.76 2.89 -21.62
C PRO A 19 3.93 2.44 -22.50
N ALA A 20 4.39 3.32 -23.40
CA ALA A 20 5.46 3.02 -24.35
C ALA A 20 6.74 2.45 -23.71
N ALA A 21 7.11 2.94 -22.51
CA ALA A 21 8.25 2.43 -21.76
C ALA A 21 8.09 0.94 -21.40
N MET A 22 6.88 0.51 -21.01
CA MET A 22 6.59 -0.89 -20.68
C MET A 22 6.61 -1.77 -21.92
N ALA A 23 6.07 -1.26 -23.05
CA ALA A 23 6.12 -1.95 -24.32
C ALA A 23 7.57 -2.17 -24.82
N ALA A 24 8.49 -1.24 -24.54
CA ALA A 24 9.91 -1.41 -24.84
C ALA A 24 10.57 -2.47 -23.92
N HIS A 25 10.18 -2.52 -22.64
CA HIS A 25 10.70 -3.52 -21.71
C HIS A 25 10.25 -4.94 -22.04
N VAL A 26 8.98 -5.12 -22.43
CA VAL A 26 8.44 -6.42 -22.88
C VAL A 26 9.20 -6.95 -24.09
N ARG A 27 9.57 -6.08 -25.03
CA ARG A 27 10.38 -6.46 -26.21
C ARG A 27 11.79 -6.89 -25.86
N SER A 28 12.37 -6.39 -24.77
CA SER A 28 13.74 -6.69 -24.35
C SER A 28 13.84 -7.79 -23.29
N CYS A 29 12.76 -8.09 -22.56
CA CYS A 29 12.76 -9.07 -21.48
C CYS A 29 11.70 -10.18 -21.72
N PRO A 30 12.11 -11.40 -22.11
CA PRO A 30 11.17 -12.49 -22.41
C PRO A 30 10.42 -13.01 -21.17
N ALA A 31 11.00 -12.85 -19.97
CA ALA A 31 10.32 -13.21 -18.72
C ALA A 31 9.12 -12.29 -18.45
N CYS A 32 9.31 -10.97 -18.61
CA CYS A 32 8.24 -9.99 -18.47
C CYS A 32 7.20 -10.13 -19.58
N ALA A 33 7.62 -10.44 -20.82
CA ALA A 33 6.72 -10.70 -21.93
C ALA A 33 5.76 -11.86 -21.66
N ARG A 34 6.29 -13.00 -21.17
CA ARG A 34 5.46 -14.16 -20.82
C ARG A 34 4.44 -13.84 -19.74
N ARG A 35 4.82 -13.07 -18.73
CA ARG A 35 3.91 -12.67 -17.63
C ARG A 35 2.81 -11.74 -18.11
N ALA A 36 3.15 -10.73 -18.92
CA ALA A 36 2.16 -9.83 -19.52
C ALA A 36 1.18 -10.57 -20.43
N ALA A 37 1.68 -11.50 -21.26
CA ALA A 37 0.83 -12.33 -22.11
C ALA A 37 -0.10 -13.25 -21.31
N ALA A 38 0.39 -13.88 -20.24
CA ALA A 38 -0.42 -14.74 -19.38
C ALA A 38 -1.53 -13.95 -18.65
N LEU A 39 -1.23 -12.72 -18.19
CA LEU A 39 -2.22 -11.84 -17.60
C LEU A 39 -3.29 -11.45 -18.62
N GLN A 40 -2.87 -11.02 -19.82
CA GLN A 40 -3.80 -10.64 -20.89
C GLN A 40 -4.70 -11.81 -21.28
N SER A 41 -4.15 -13.03 -21.43
CA SER A 41 -4.95 -14.20 -21.77
C SER A 41 -5.97 -14.55 -20.68
N ALA A 42 -5.62 -14.36 -19.40
CA ALA A 42 -6.55 -14.58 -18.30
C ALA A 42 -7.69 -13.54 -18.31
N VAL A 43 -7.39 -12.28 -18.59
CA VAL A 43 -8.37 -11.20 -18.76
C VAL A 43 -9.28 -11.46 -19.95
N ASP A 44 -8.71 -11.87 -21.08
CA ASP A 44 -9.47 -12.19 -22.29
C ASP A 44 -10.42 -13.36 -22.01
N LEU A 45 -9.96 -14.40 -21.30
CA LEU A 45 -10.79 -15.51 -20.85
C LEU A 45 -11.97 -15.06 -19.98
N TYR A 46 -11.72 -14.13 -19.05
CA TYR A 46 -12.75 -13.56 -18.18
C TYR A 46 -13.79 -12.72 -18.95
N ARG A 47 -13.41 -12.13 -20.09
CA ARG A 47 -14.30 -11.32 -20.94
C ARG A 47 -15.14 -12.13 -21.91
N LEU A 48 -14.93 -13.45 -22.02
CA LEU A 48 -15.79 -14.27 -22.87
C LEU A 48 -17.24 -14.23 -22.34
N PRO A 49 -18.24 -14.12 -23.23
CA PRO A 49 -19.64 -14.17 -22.84
C PRO A 49 -19.96 -15.52 -22.17
N ASP A 50 -20.80 -15.50 -21.13
CA ASP A 50 -21.18 -16.65 -20.27
C ASP A 50 -21.61 -17.91 -21.04
N ILE A 51 -22.02 -17.73 -22.28
CA ILE A 51 -22.43 -18.78 -23.22
C ILE A 51 -21.28 -19.76 -23.54
N ALA A 52 -20.01 -19.37 -23.33
CA ALA A 52 -18.83 -20.18 -23.64
C ALA A 52 -18.26 -20.98 -22.43
N GLY A 53 -18.78 -20.78 -21.21
CA GLY A 53 -18.13 -21.28 -19.99
C GLY A 53 -19.10 -21.71 -18.90
N SER A 54 -19.90 -22.75 -19.15
CA SER A 54 -20.91 -23.27 -18.21
C SER A 54 -20.37 -23.95 -16.94
N SER A 55 -19.07 -23.87 -16.64
CA SER A 55 -18.53 -24.36 -15.37
C SER A 55 -18.51 -23.22 -14.36
N ASN A 56 -19.32 -23.32 -13.30
CA ASN A 56 -19.26 -22.43 -12.15
C ASN A 56 -17.83 -22.47 -11.55
N MET A 57 -16.97 -21.52 -11.92
CA MET A 57 -15.57 -21.47 -11.51
C MET A 57 -15.40 -20.89 -10.10
N VAL A 58 -16.43 -20.23 -9.58
CA VAL A 58 -16.42 -19.58 -8.25
C VAL A 58 -15.92 -20.52 -7.15
N PRO A 59 -16.44 -21.74 -6.95
CA PRO A 59 -15.95 -22.64 -5.91
C PRO A 59 -14.49 -23.09 -6.12
N ARG A 60 -14.05 -23.25 -7.38
CA ARG A 60 -12.66 -23.64 -7.68
C ARG A 60 -11.68 -22.51 -7.40
N VAL A 61 -12.02 -21.29 -7.80
CA VAL A 61 -11.22 -20.09 -7.51
C VAL A 61 -11.20 -19.82 -6.02
N ALA A 62 -12.35 -19.92 -5.33
CA ALA A 62 -12.45 -19.74 -3.90
C ALA A 62 -11.60 -20.75 -3.11
N ALA A 63 -11.53 -22.01 -3.57
CA ALA A 63 -10.65 -23.02 -2.97
C ALA A 63 -9.16 -22.73 -3.17
N MET A 64 -8.78 -21.97 -4.21
CA MET A 64 -7.39 -21.59 -4.46
C MET A 64 -6.96 -20.32 -3.72
N LEU A 65 -7.89 -19.42 -3.35
CA LEU A 65 -7.59 -18.15 -2.67
C LEU A 65 -6.67 -18.27 -1.44
N PRO A 66 -6.80 -19.28 -0.54
CA PRO A 66 -5.92 -19.41 0.62
C PRO A 66 -4.45 -19.66 0.26
N PHE A 67 -4.18 -20.15 -0.95
CA PHE A 67 -2.85 -20.51 -1.42
C PHE A 67 -2.24 -19.46 -2.36
N VAL A 68 -3.00 -18.43 -2.72
CA VAL A 68 -2.53 -17.31 -3.53
C VAL A 68 -2.09 -16.19 -2.59
N SER A 69 -0.86 -15.70 -2.79
CA SER A 69 -0.39 -14.53 -2.06
C SER A 69 -1.31 -13.33 -2.33
N ALA A 70 -1.79 -12.68 -1.27
CA ALA A 70 -2.63 -11.50 -1.39
C ALA A 70 -2.01 -10.47 -2.36
N PRO A 71 -2.81 -9.81 -3.20
CA PRO A 71 -2.33 -8.77 -4.09
C PRO A 71 -1.49 -7.75 -3.30
N ARG A 72 -0.24 -7.56 -3.73
CA ARG A 72 0.68 -6.61 -3.08
C ARG A 72 0.27 -5.19 -3.44
N ARG A 73 -0.79 -4.66 -2.82
CA ARG A 73 -1.02 -3.21 -2.78
C ARG A 73 -0.05 -2.60 -1.78
N SER A 74 1.20 -2.43 -2.22
CA SER A 74 2.17 -1.67 -1.45
C SER A 74 1.81 -0.19 -1.52
N VAL A 75 1.29 0.35 -0.42
CA VAL A 75 1.14 1.80 -0.29
C VAL A 75 2.53 2.38 -0.06
N SER A 76 2.88 3.45 -0.78
CA SER A 76 4.21 4.05 -0.65
C SER A 76 4.46 4.54 0.78
N MET A 77 5.45 3.94 1.46
CA MET A 77 5.89 4.31 2.81
C MET A 77 6.25 5.80 2.92
N ARG A 78 6.77 6.40 1.84
CA ARG A 78 7.09 7.82 1.79
C ARG A 78 5.84 8.70 1.87
N ASN A 79 4.77 8.32 1.18
CA ASN A 79 3.52 9.08 1.20
C ASN A 79 2.87 9.01 2.59
N TRP A 80 2.96 7.86 3.26
CA TRP A 80 2.57 7.74 4.66
C TRP A 80 3.40 8.66 5.55
N LEU A 81 4.73 8.58 5.53
CA LEU A 81 5.57 9.46 6.37
C LEU A 81 5.26 10.95 6.18
N GLY A 82 4.98 11.38 4.94
CA GLY A 82 4.54 12.75 4.66
C GLY A 82 3.22 13.10 5.35
N ALA A 83 2.20 12.24 5.24
CA ALA A 83 0.92 12.44 5.91
C ALA A 83 1.06 12.46 7.44
N GLY A 84 1.89 11.58 8.00
CA GLY A 84 2.16 11.55 9.44
C GLY A 84 2.89 12.81 9.92
N PHE A 85 3.82 13.33 9.12
CA PHE A 85 4.47 14.60 9.42
C PHE A 85 3.47 15.76 9.43
N VAL A 86 2.58 15.83 8.44
CA VAL A 86 1.52 16.85 8.41
C VAL A 86 0.61 16.75 9.64
N LEU A 87 0.27 15.53 10.08
CA LEU A 87 -0.55 15.30 11.27
C LEU A 87 0.16 15.74 12.57
N LEU A 88 1.47 15.54 12.68
CA LEU A 88 2.25 16.04 13.82
C LEU A 88 2.35 17.57 13.81
N VAL A 89 2.63 18.17 12.65
CA VAL A 89 2.68 19.63 12.50
C VAL A 89 1.33 20.26 12.83
N SER A 90 0.22 19.66 12.38
CA SER A 90 -1.10 20.18 12.71
C SER A 90 -1.39 20.11 14.20
N MET A 91 -1.03 19.01 14.88
CA MET A 91 -1.17 18.89 16.34
C MET A 91 -0.41 19.99 17.10
N ILE A 92 0.79 20.38 16.64
CA ILE A 92 1.59 21.44 17.25
C ILE A 92 1.04 22.83 16.91
N MET A 93 0.55 23.04 15.69
CA MET A 93 0.03 24.33 15.26
C MET A 93 -1.34 24.65 15.84
N ILE A 94 -2.22 23.66 16.03
CA ILE A 94 -3.61 23.88 16.50
C ILE A 94 -3.69 24.73 17.78
N PRO A 95 -2.91 24.46 18.85
CA PRO A 95 -2.88 25.30 20.04
C PRO A 95 -2.41 26.75 19.81
N GLY A 96 -1.64 26.99 18.74
CA GLY A 96 -1.10 28.30 18.37
C GLY A 96 -1.96 29.11 17.41
N LEU A 97 -3.10 28.58 16.95
CA LEU A 97 -4.04 29.36 16.12
C LEU A 97 -4.67 30.49 16.95
N SER A 98 -4.85 31.66 16.34
CA SER A 98 -5.47 32.83 16.97
C SER A 98 -6.86 32.53 17.52
N ALA A 99 -7.67 31.74 16.79
CA ALA A 99 -8.97 31.28 17.25
C ALA A 99 -8.88 30.48 18.56
N PHE A 100 -7.85 29.64 18.70
CA PHE A 100 -7.62 28.84 19.90
C PHE A 100 -7.18 29.71 21.07
N MET A 101 -6.30 30.70 20.82
CA MET A 101 -5.84 31.65 21.84
C MET A 101 -6.96 32.57 22.38
N VAL A 102 -7.98 32.87 21.57
CA VAL A 102 -9.12 33.68 21.98
C VAL A 102 -10.11 32.89 22.85
N ILE A 103 -10.30 31.60 22.56
CA ILE A 103 -11.33 30.77 23.20
C ILE A 103 -10.78 30.01 24.43
N ALA A 104 -9.51 29.63 24.40
CA ALA A 104 -8.86 28.87 25.48
C ALA A 104 -8.89 29.54 26.87
N PRO A 105 -8.70 30.87 27.04
CA PRO A 105 -8.73 31.49 28.37
C PRO A 105 -10.12 31.46 29.02
N ASP A 106 -11.20 31.47 28.23
CA ASP A 106 -12.58 31.48 28.75
C ASP A 106 -13.08 30.07 29.12
N LEU A 107 -12.63 29.04 28.39
CA LEU A 107 -13.05 27.65 28.66
C LEU A 107 -12.06 26.87 29.55
N GLY A 108 -10.83 27.34 29.70
CA GLY A 108 -9.84 26.76 30.60
C GLY A 108 -9.50 25.29 30.33
N ALA A 109 -9.21 24.54 31.40
CA ALA A 109 -8.76 23.15 31.34
C ALA A 109 -9.82 22.20 30.74
N ASP A 110 -11.10 22.50 30.91
CA ASP A 110 -12.22 21.68 30.43
C ASP A 110 -12.28 21.58 28.90
N PHE A 111 -11.67 22.52 28.19
CA PHE A 111 -11.53 22.48 26.73
C PHE A 111 -10.21 21.88 26.27
N MET A 112 -9.11 22.11 26.98
CA MET A 112 -7.80 21.56 26.60
C MET A 112 -7.75 20.03 26.69
N VAL A 113 -8.39 19.45 27.71
CA VAL A 113 -8.39 17.99 27.92
C VAL A 113 -9.04 17.24 26.74
N PRO A 114 -10.29 17.50 26.33
CA PRO A 114 -10.91 16.80 25.22
C PRO A 114 -10.19 17.04 23.89
N VAL A 115 -9.68 18.25 23.63
CA VAL A 115 -8.90 18.55 22.41
C VAL A 115 -7.63 17.70 22.34
N SER A 116 -6.88 17.64 23.44
CA SER A 116 -5.66 16.83 23.54
C SER A 116 -5.95 15.34 23.38
N LEU A 117 -7.08 14.89 23.93
CA LEU A 117 -7.51 13.49 23.85
C LEU A 117 -7.89 13.11 22.41
N VAL A 118 -8.64 13.95 21.70
CA VAL A 118 -8.98 13.72 20.28
C VAL A 118 -7.72 13.70 19.42
N LEU A 119 -6.79 14.65 19.60
CA LEU A 119 -5.52 14.68 18.88
C LEU A 119 -4.70 13.41 19.14
N GLY A 120 -4.58 13.00 20.40
CA GLY A 120 -3.90 11.77 20.80
C GLY A 120 -4.52 10.51 20.18
N CYS A 121 -5.85 10.43 20.14
CA CYS A 121 -6.58 9.34 19.49
C CYS A 121 -6.31 9.28 17.98
N LEU A 122 -6.32 10.44 17.30
CA LEU A 122 -6.03 10.51 15.87
C LEU A 122 -4.59 10.07 15.56
N VAL A 123 -3.62 10.54 16.32
CA VAL A 123 -2.21 10.11 16.19
C VAL A 123 -2.09 8.61 16.42
N THR A 124 -2.69 8.09 17.48
CA THR A 124 -2.62 6.66 17.83
C THR A 124 -3.23 5.78 16.75
N ALA A 125 -4.42 6.13 16.27
CA ALA A 125 -5.10 5.41 15.20
C ALA A 125 -4.26 5.43 13.91
N TYR A 126 -3.72 6.60 13.57
CA TYR A 126 -2.84 6.76 12.42
C TYR A 126 -1.57 5.89 12.53
N SER A 127 -0.89 5.91 13.68
CA SER A 127 0.29 5.08 13.94
C SER A 127 -0.02 3.59 13.86
N GLY A 128 -1.15 3.15 14.40
CA GLY A 128 -1.60 1.76 14.29
C GLY A 128 -1.80 1.33 12.84
N LEU A 129 -2.51 2.12 12.05
CA LEU A 129 -2.72 1.85 10.62
C LEU A 129 -1.40 1.84 9.84
N PHE A 130 -0.48 2.75 10.17
CA PHE A 130 0.84 2.79 9.56
C PHE A 130 1.62 1.50 9.80
N VAL A 131 1.66 1.02 11.05
CA VAL A 131 2.38 -0.20 11.43
C VAL A 131 1.78 -1.42 10.72
N VAL A 132 0.46 -1.59 10.76
CA VAL A 132 -0.22 -2.72 10.12
C VAL A 132 0.04 -2.72 8.60
N SER A 133 -0.04 -1.56 7.95
CA SER A 133 0.16 -1.44 6.50
C SER A 133 1.58 -1.74 6.03
N HIS A 134 2.58 -1.66 6.92
CA HIS A 134 4.00 -1.84 6.58
C HIS A 134 4.65 -3.03 7.32
N LEU A 135 3.85 -3.88 7.98
CA LEU A 135 4.34 -4.98 8.79
C LEU A 135 5.20 -5.96 7.96
N ASP A 136 4.80 -6.24 6.72
CA ASP A 136 5.56 -7.07 5.80
C ASP A 136 6.91 -6.45 5.42
N ASP A 137 6.96 -5.14 5.22
CA ASP A 137 8.20 -4.43 4.91
C ASP A 137 9.15 -4.41 6.11
N PHE A 138 8.63 -4.23 7.32
CA PHE A 138 9.42 -4.35 8.55
C PHE A 138 9.98 -5.76 8.72
N SER A 139 9.15 -6.79 8.54
CA SER A 139 9.57 -8.20 8.60
C SER A 139 10.67 -8.52 7.59
N ARG A 140 10.52 -8.05 6.34
CA ARG A 140 11.54 -8.22 5.29
C ARG A 140 12.85 -7.53 5.65
N ARG A 141 12.81 -6.28 6.13
CA ARG A 141 14.01 -5.53 6.53
C ARG A 141 14.72 -6.16 7.73
N LEU A 142 13.96 -6.66 8.71
CA LEU A 142 14.50 -7.35 9.87
C LEU A 142 15.26 -8.62 9.47
N LYS A 143 14.66 -9.47 8.63
CA LYS A 143 15.31 -10.66 8.07
C LYS A 143 16.59 -10.31 7.31
N ALA A 144 16.54 -9.27 6.47
CA ALA A 144 17.70 -8.80 5.71
C ALA A 144 18.82 -8.22 6.61
N TYR A 145 18.47 -7.64 7.76
CA TYR A 145 19.43 -7.18 8.75
C TYR A 145 20.11 -8.36 9.46
N GLN A 146 19.32 -9.34 9.92
CA GLN A 146 19.82 -10.55 10.57
C GLN A 146 20.76 -11.35 9.66
N GLY A 147 20.41 -11.52 8.38
CA GLY A 147 21.28 -12.21 7.42
C GLY A 147 22.63 -11.51 7.20
N ARG A 148 22.65 -10.17 7.18
CA ARG A 148 23.91 -9.40 7.09
C ARG A 148 24.74 -9.51 8.37
N GLN A 149 24.11 -9.64 9.52
CA GLN A 149 24.79 -9.78 10.80
C GLN A 149 25.45 -11.16 10.93
N ALA A 150 24.77 -12.23 10.47
CA ALA A 150 25.31 -13.58 10.43
C ALA A 150 26.54 -13.69 9.49
N HIS A 151 26.50 -13.05 8.33
CA HIS A 151 27.64 -13.03 7.39
C HIS A 151 28.86 -12.25 7.93
N LYS A 152 28.67 -11.27 8.82
CA LYS A 152 29.79 -10.55 9.45
C LYS A 152 30.45 -11.32 10.59
N ALA A 153 29.79 -12.35 11.12
CA ALA A 153 30.26 -13.15 12.24
C ALA A 153 30.92 -14.48 11.81
N ALA A 154 30.89 -14.80 10.51
CA ALA A 154 31.57 -15.93 9.89
C ALA A 154 32.79 -15.43 9.11
#